data_AF-A0A940VA74-F1
#
_entry.id   AF-A0A940VA74-F1
#
_cell.length_a   1.000
_cell.length_b   1.000
_cell.length_c   1.000
_cell.angle_alpha   90.00
_cell.angle_beta   90.00
_cell.angle_gamma   90.00
#
_symmetry.space_group_name_H-M   'P 1'
#
loop_
_entity.id
_entity.type
_entity.pdbx_description
1 polymer ?
#
loop_
_entity_poly.entity_id
_entity_poly.type
_entity_poly.pdbx_seq_one_letter_code
_entity_poly.pdbx_strand_id
1 'polypeptide(L)' 'MEPVQGEATRVPEEFVRQVEAALAKVRPALQADGGDIELVAVEGRDARVRLKGACHG' A
#
# COMPACT_ATOMS: atom_id res chain seq x y z
N MET A 1 13.97 23.97 9.63
CA MET A 1 14.26 23.51 8.27
C MET A 1 13.47 22.23 8.07
N GLU A 2 12.22 22.39 7.61
CA GLU A 2 11.44 21.39 6.88
C GLU A 2 10.31 22.18 6.19
N PRO A 3 10.56 22.73 4.99
CA PRO A 3 9.49 23.19 4.12
C PRO A 3 9.22 22.09 3.09
N VAL A 4 8.22 21.24 3.35
CA VAL A 4 7.51 20.48 2.32
C VAL A 4 6.05 20.48 2.81
N GLN A 5 5.02 20.86 2.06
CA GLN A 5 4.74 20.54 0.67
C GLN A 5 3.81 21.61 0.08
N GLY A 6 4.28 22.26 -0.98
CA GLY A 6 3.46 23.02 -1.91
C GLY A 6 3.30 22.26 -3.23
N GLU A 7 2.11 22.42 -3.82
CA GLU A 7 1.83 22.43 -5.27
C GLU A 7 1.77 21.10 -6.09
N ALA A 8 0.54 20.77 -6.49
CA ALA A 8 0.06 20.25 -7.79
C ALA A 8 0.68 18.99 -8.48
N THR A 9 -0.14 17.94 -8.55
CA THR A 9 -0.43 17.06 -9.71
C THR A 9 0.75 16.44 -10.51
N ARG A 10 1.18 15.23 -10.11
CA ARG A 10 1.41 14.07 -11.02
C ARG A 10 1.52 12.75 -10.24
N VAL A 11 0.41 12.01 -10.18
CA VAL A 11 0.33 10.54 -9.91
C VAL A 11 1.44 9.77 -10.66
N PRO A 12 2.00 8.62 -10.24
CA PRO A 12 1.60 7.60 -9.23
C PRO A 12 2.66 7.26 -8.14
N GLU A 13 3.85 7.83 -8.20
CA GLU A 13 5.04 7.39 -7.45
C GLU A 13 4.99 7.72 -5.94
N GLU A 14 4.45 8.87 -5.55
CA GLU A 14 4.24 9.19 -4.12
C GLU A 14 3.17 8.29 -3.48
N PHE A 15 2.11 7.97 -4.23
CA PHE A 15 1.05 7.10 -3.73
C PHE A 15 1.54 5.67 -3.53
N VAL A 16 2.33 5.13 -4.46
CA VAL A 16 3.00 3.83 -4.26
C VAL A 16 3.83 3.86 -2.99
N ARG A 17 4.59 4.93 -2.75
CA ARG A 17 5.41 5.07 -1.53
C ARG A 17 4.57 5.09 -0.25
N GLN A 18 3.45 5.81 -0.25
CA GLN A 18 2.51 5.84 0.89
C GLN A 18 1.84 4.48 1.09
N VAL A 19 1.44 3.83 0.00
CA VAL A 19 0.82 2.49 0.01
C VAL A 19 1.82 1.45 0.48
N GLU A 20 3.08 1.48 0.06
CA GLU A 20 4.15 0.59 0.56
C GLU A 20 4.41 0.82 2.04
N ALA A 21 4.47 2.07 2.50
CA ALA A 21 4.64 2.38 3.92
C ALA A 21 3.45 1.91 4.77
N ALA A 22 2.23 2.00 4.24
CA ALA A 22 1.03 1.44 4.88
C ALA A 22 1.08 -0.09 4.87
N LEU A 23 1.31 -0.72 3.71
CA LEU A 23 1.44 -2.17 3.51
C LEU A 23 2.51 -2.77 4.43
N ALA A 24 3.64 -2.12 4.64
CA ALA A 24 4.70 -2.56 5.55
C ALA A 24 4.20 -2.70 7.01
N LYS A 25 3.25 -1.85 7.43
CA LYS A 25 2.61 -1.93 8.75
C LYS A 25 1.55 -3.02 8.82
N VAL A 26 0.84 -3.29 7.71
CA VAL A 26 -0.21 -4.33 7.66
C VAL A 26 0.32 -5.73 7.39
N ARG A 27 1.49 -5.85 6.72
CA ARG A 27 2.19 -7.11 6.43
C ARG A 27 2.33 -8.06 7.63
N PRO A 28 2.82 -7.63 8.81
CA PRO A 28 2.93 -8.53 9.95
C PRO A 28 1.58 -9.02 10.47
N ALA A 29 0.53 -8.19 10.38
CA ALA A 29 -0.84 -8.61 10.71
C ALA A 29 -1.34 -9.64 9.70
N LEU A 30 -1.25 -9.34 8.41
CA LEU A 30 -1.70 -10.24 7.34
C LEU A 30 -0.95 -11.58 7.35
N GLN A 31 0.36 -11.59 7.60
CA GLN A 31 1.14 -12.81 7.77
C GLN A 31 0.76 -13.60 9.02
N ALA A 32 0.43 -12.92 10.13
CA ALA A 32 -0.07 -13.58 11.34
C ALA A 32 -1.44 -14.23 11.11
N ASP A 33 -2.29 -13.61 10.28
CA ASP A 33 -3.55 -14.17 9.79
C ASP A 33 -3.37 -15.25 8.69
N GLY A 34 -2.13 -15.62 8.34
CA GLY A 34 -1.87 -16.68 7.34
C GLY A 34 -2.02 -16.24 5.88
N GLY A 35 -1.88 -14.93 5.62
CA GLY A 35 -1.94 -14.38 4.28
C GLY A 35 -0.88 -13.36 3.92
N ASP A 36 -0.81 -13.07 2.62
CA ASP A 36 0.12 -12.14 2.00
C ASP A 36 -0.65 -11.10 1.19
N ILE A 37 -0.04 -9.95 0.93
CA ILE A 37 -0.65 -8.86 0.18
C ILE A 37 0.29 -8.36 -0.89
N GLU A 38 -0.20 -8.35 -2.12
CA GLU A 38 0.56 -7.99 -3.30
C GLU A 38 -0.14 -6.84 -4.02
N LEU A 39 0.55 -5.71 -4.19
CA LEU A 39 0.03 -4.57 -4.95
C LEU A 39 0.01 -4.95 -6.45
N VAL A 40 -1.17 -5.02 -7.05
CA VAL A 40 -1.33 -5.45 -8.45
C VAL A 40 -1.46 -4.27 -9.41
N ALA A 41 -2.11 -3.17 -9.00
CA ALA A 41 -2.19 -1.96 -9.79
C ALA A 41 -2.53 -0.75 -8.93
N VAL A 42 -2.16 0.44 -9.39
CA VAL A 42 -2.59 1.71 -8.80
C VAL A 42 -3.18 2.55 -9.93
N GLU A 43 -4.44 2.94 -9.79
CA GLU A 43 -5.14 3.82 -10.74
C GLU A 43 -5.58 5.08 -10.03
N GLY A 44 -4.89 6.19 -10.32
CA GLY A 44 -5.25 7.51 -9.78
C GLY A 44 -5.14 7.56 -8.25
N ARG A 45 -6.27 7.36 -7.56
CA ARG A 45 -6.39 7.37 -6.09
C ARG A 45 -6.70 5.99 -5.49
N ASP A 46 -6.85 4.97 -6.34
CA ASP A 46 -7.28 3.64 -5.95
C ASP A 46 -6.12 2.64 -6.11
N ALA A 47 -5.78 1.91 -5.04
CA ALA A 47 -4.85 0.79 -5.08
C ALA A 47 -5.62 -0.52 -5.19
N ARG A 48 -5.35 -1.29 -6.24
CA ARG A 48 -5.76 -2.68 -6.33
C ARG A 48 -4.67 -3.54 -5.69
N VAL A 49 -5.07 -4.25 -4.64
CA VAL A 49 -4.22 -5.22 -3.94
C VAL A 49 -4.83 -6.60 -4.07
N ARG A 50 -3.99 -7.61 -4.17
CA ARG A 50 -4.37 -9.01 -4.15
C ARG A 50 -3.96 -9.59 -2.81
N LEU A 51 -4.96 -9.92 -2.00
CA LEU A 51 -4.78 -10.67 -0.78
C LEU A 51 -4.64 -12.15 -1.14
N LYS A 52 -3.50 -12.75 -0.83
CA LYS A 52 -3.23 -14.18 -0.91
C LYS A 52 -3.19 -14.73 0.50
N GLY A 53 -4.35 -14.98 1.08
CA GLY A 53 -4.47 -15.59 2.41
C GLY A 53 -5.16 -16.93 2.34
N ALA A 54 -4.51 -17.96 2.86
CA ALA A 54 -5.21 -19.15 3.29
C ALA A 54 -5.87 -18.77 4.62
N CYS A 55 -7.11 -18.29 4.56
CA CYS A 55 -7.95 -18.22 5.74
C CYS A 55 -8.10 -19.66 6.26
N HIS A 56 -7.16 -20.09 7.10
CA HIS A 56 -7.35 -21.21 8.00
C HIS A 56 -7.98 -20.59 9.23
N GLY A 57 -9.28 -20.86 9.39
CA GLY A 57 -10.13 -20.25 10.40
C GLY A 57 -9.85 -20.69 11.83
#